data_AF-A0A9E0QRV1-F1
#
_entry.id   AF-A0A9E0QRV1-F1
#
_cell.length_a   1.000
_cell.length_b   1.000
_cell.length_c   1.000
_cell.angle_alpha   90.00
_cell.angle_beta   90.00
_cell.angle_gamma   90.00
#
_symmetry.space_group_name_H-M   'P 1'
#
loop_
_entity.id
_entity.type
_entity.pdbx_description
1 polymer ?
#
loop_
_entity_poly.entity_id
_entity_poly.type
_entity_poly.pdbx_seq_one_letter_code
_entity_poly.pdbx_strand_id
1 'polypeptide(L)'
;FPIPPDVLMIPMILARPSRAWLIATVALVSSVLGGLLGYAIGAFAFQEIGQPILAALGKGDAMTEFSGRFNDFGFWAVLTAGITPFPYKVITIMSGWTAMPLGVFIASSILARGIRFFLVAALLWKFGAPVRDFIERRLGLVTIAFVVLLFGGFYATRFF
;
A
#
# COMPACT_ATOMS: atom_id res chain seq x y z
N PHE A 1 6.10 -6.12 -9.93
CA PHE A 1 7.19 -5.29 -10.50
C PHE A 1 8.32 -5.22 -9.49
N PRO A 2 9.44 -5.90 -9.76
CA PRO A 2 9.77 -7.09 -8.99
C PRO A 2 10.58 -6.80 -7.71
N ILE A 3 10.99 -5.56 -7.47
CA ILE A 3 11.87 -5.21 -6.34
C ILE A 3 11.08 -4.37 -5.33
N PRO A 4 10.80 -4.89 -4.12
CA PRO A 4 10.20 -4.11 -3.03
C PRO A 4 11.08 -2.91 -2.67
N PRO A 5 10.52 -1.71 -2.41
CA PRO A 5 11.31 -0.54 -1.99
C PRO A 5 12.13 -0.79 -0.73
N ASP A 6 11.66 -1.71 0.12
CA ASP A 6 12.31 -2.13 1.36
C ASP A 6 13.74 -2.65 1.10
N VAL A 7 13.97 -3.34 -0.04
CA VAL A 7 15.29 -3.88 -0.44
C VAL A 7 16.31 -2.75 -0.64
N LEU A 8 15.87 -1.57 -1.07
CA LEU A 8 16.73 -0.40 -1.22
C LEU A 8 16.85 0.38 0.10
N MET A 9 15.75 0.50 0.85
CA MET A 9 15.73 1.25 2.11
C MET A 9 16.64 0.63 3.17
N ILE A 10 16.62 -0.70 3.32
CA ILE A 10 17.38 -1.43 4.35
C ILE A 10 18.88 -1.06 4.35
N PRO A 11 19.64 -1.25 3.25
CA PRO A 11 21.07 -0.91 3.24
C PRO A 11 21.32 0.60 3.40
N MET A 12 20.45 1.47 2.88
CA MET A 12 20.59 2.93 3.03
C MET A 12 20.46 3.36 4.48
N ILE A 13 19.50 2.79 5.21
CA ILE A 13 19.26 3.10 6.62
C ILE A 13 20.38 2.54 7.49
N LEU A 14 20.84 1.32 7.22
CA LEU A 14 21.97 0.73 7.94
C LEU A 14 23.28 1.53 7.73
N ALA A 15 23.52 2.05 6.53
CA ALA A 15 24.68 2.88 6.25
C ALA A 15 24.61 4.26 6.92
N ARG A 16 23.41 4.84 7.08
CA ARG A 16 23.21 6.15 7.71
C ARG A 16 21.97 6.17 8.61
N PRO A 17 22.03 5.57 9.81
CA PRO A 17 20.86 5.49 10.71
C PRO A 17 20.30 6.85 11.09
N SER A 18 21.14 7.89 11.22
CA SER A 18 20.71 9.26 11.51
C SER A 18 19.75 9.85 10.47
N ARG A 19 19.66 9.27 9.27
CA ARG A 19 18.77 9.69 8.18
C ARG A 19 17.60 8.74 7.96
N ALA A 20 17.35 7.77 8.85
CA ALA A 20 16.31 6.75 8.68
C ALA A 20 14.93 7.34 8.35
N TRP A 21 14.51 8.36 9.08
CA TRP A 21 13.22 9.04 8.88
C TRP A 21 13.13 9.78 7.54
N LEU A 22 14.22 10.43 7.12
CA LEU A 22 14.27 11.10 5.82
C LEU A 22 14.15 10.09 4.68
N ILE A 23 14.86 8.96 4.78
CA ILE A 23 14.79 7.88 3.79
C ILE A 23 13.36 7.33 3.70
N ALA A 24 12.69 7.12 4.84
CA ALA A 24 11.29 6.68 4.87
C ALA A 24 10.33 7.70 4.25
N THR A 25 10.51 9.00 4.53
CA THR A 25 9.68 10.07 3.94
C THR A 25 9.86 10.15 2.42
N VAL A 26 11.09 10.09 1.92
CA VAL A 26 11.36 10.09 0.47
C VAL A 26 10.73 8.85 -0.17
N ALA A 27 10.90 7.67 0.44
CA ALA A 27 10.28 6.44 -0.05
C ALA A 27 8.75 6.54 -0.08
N LEU A 28 8.14 7.13 0.96
CA LEU A 28 6.70 7.37 1.02
C LEU A 28 6.23 8.25 -0.15
N VAL A 29 6.82 9.44 -0.29
CA VAL A 29 6.44 10.39 -1.34
C VAL A 29 6.62 9.77 -2.72
N SER A 30 7.79 9.19 -3.01
CA SER A 30 8.04 8.53 -4.29
C SER A 30 7.09 7.36 -4.54
N SER A 31 6.73 6.60 -3.49
CA SER A 31 5.79 5.48 -3.62
C SER A 31 4.36 5.94 -3.85
N VAL A 32 3.91 7.05 -3.26
CA VAL A 32 2.57 7.61 -3.49
C VAL A 32 2.50 8.21 -4.89
N LEU A 33 3.52 8.94 -5.33
CA LEU A 33 3.62 9.45 -6.70
C LEU A 33 3.60 8.31 -7.72
N GLY A 34 4.37 7.24 -7.49
CA GLY A 34 4.30 6.03 -8.33
C GLY A 34 2.92 5.35 -8.28
N GLY A 35 2.23 5.43 -7.14
CA GLY A 35 0.86 4.95 -6.99
C GLY A 35 -0.15 5.77 -7.81
N LEU A 36 0.01 7.09 -7.87
CA LEU A 36 -0.78 7.98 -8.71
C LEU A 36 -0.59 7.68 -10.20
N LEU A 37 0.65 7.36 -10.61
CA LEU A 37 0.90 6.87 -11.98
C LEU A 37 0.18 5.55 -12.23
N GLY A 38 0.20 4.61 -11.27
CA GLY A 38 -0.55 3.35 -11.36
C GLY A 38 -2.06 3.57 -11.45
N TYR A 39 -2.60 4.50 -10.68
CA TYR A 39 -4.00 4.92 -10.74
C TYR A 39 -4.34 5.47 -12.13
N ALA A 40 -3.52 6.39 -12.66
CA ALA A 40 -3.74 6.94 -14.00
C ALA A 40 -3.72 5.84 -15.08
N ILE A 41 -2.75 4.92 -15.02
CA ILE A 41 -2.69 3.77 -15.92
C ILE A 41 -3.97 2.94 -15.85
N GLY A 42 -4.48 2.66 -14.65
CA GLY A 42 -5.73 1.93 -14.47
C GLY A 42 -6.94 2.64 -15.08
N ALA A 43 -7.05 3.95 -14.87
CA ALA A 43 -8.14 4.77 -15.40
C ALA A 43 -8.11 4.80 -16.94
N PHE A 44 -6.94 5.04 -17.55
CA PHE A 44 -6.78 5.03 -19.00
C PHE A 44 -6.99 3.64 -19.60
N ALA A 45 -6.46 2.59 -18.97
CA ALA A 45 -6.67 1.21 -19.42
C ALA A 45 -8.15 0.81 -19.38
N PHE A 46 -8.91 1.29 -18.38
CA PHE A 46 -10.34 1.07 -18.34
C PHE A 46 -11.05 1.78 -19.50
N GLN A 47 -10.74 3.05 -19.78
CA GLN A 47 -11.39 3.80 -20.87
C GLN A 47 -11.07 3.21 -22.26
N GLU A 48 -9.79 2.99 -22.54
CA GLU A 48 -9.33 2.60 -23.88
C GLU A 48 -9.58 1.11 -24.19
N ILE A 49 -9.53 0.25 -23.16
CA ILE A 49 -9.54 -1.21 -23.34
C ILE A 49 -10.71 -1.85 -22.58
N GLY A 50 -10.87 -1.51 -21.31
CA GLY A 50 -11.89 -2.14 -20.45
C GLY A 50 -13.31 -1.88 -20.91
N GLN A 51 -13.68 -0.63 -21.12
CA GLN A 51 -15.01 -0.19 -21.50
C GLN A 51 -15.49 -0.80 -22.83
N PRO A 52 -14.74 -0.75 -23.95
CA PRO A 52 -15.20 -1.34 -25.20
C PRO A 52 -15.34 -2.86 -25.12
N ILE A 53 -14.42 -3.56 -24.43
CA ILE A 53 -14.51 -5.01 -24.24
C ILE A 53 -15.72 -5.39 -23.40
N LEU A 54 -15.93 -4.71 -22.28
CA LEU A 54 -17.05 -5.00 -21.38
C LEU A 54 -18.40 -4.66 -22.00
N ALA A 55 -18.46 -3.60 -22.81
CA ALA A 55 -19.65 -3.27 -23.60
C ALA A 55 -19.94 -4.36 -24.65
N ALA A 56 -18.93 -4.80 -25.40
CA ALA A 56 -19.07 -5.88 -26.39
C ALA A 56 -19.53 -7.20 -25.77
N LEU A 57 -19.11 -7.49 -24.53
CA LEU A 57 -19.53 -8.68 -23.78
C LEU A 57 -20.88 -8.52 -23.07
N GLY A 58 -21.53 -7.35 -23.12
CA GLY A 58 -22.75 -7.07 -22.37
C GLY A 58 -22.55 -7.09 -20.85
N LYS A 59 -21.34 -6.77 -20.37
CA LYS A 59 -20.95 -6.79 -18.94
C LYS A 59 -20.72 -5.41 -18.35
N GLY A 60 -21.20 -4.34 -19.00
CA GLY A 60 -21.11 -2.97 -18.50
C GLY A 60 -21.72 -2.81 -17.10
N ASP A 61 -22.93 -3.32 -16.89
CA ASP A 61 -23.63 -3.20 -15.60
C ASP A 61 -22.91 -3.97 -14.48
N ALA A 62 -22.42 -5.17 -14.78
CA ALA A 62 -21.64 -5.97 -13.83
C ALA A 62 -20.35 -5.25 -13.40
N MET A 63 -19.72 -4.52 -14.32
CA MET A 63 -18.55 -3.70 -14.00
C MET A 63 -18.92 -2.50 -13.12
N THR A 64 -20.03 -1.83 -13.41
CA THR A 64 -20.52 -0.72 -12.57
C THR A 64 -20.82 -1.17 -11.15
N GLU A 65 -21.48 -2.32 -10.99
CA GLU A 65 -21.75 -2.92 -9.67
C GLU A 65 -20.45 -3.33 -8.95
N PHE A 66 -19.47 -3.88 -9.66
CA PHE A 66 -18.16 -4.19 -9.09
C PHE A 66 -17.43 -2.93 -8.61
N SER A 67 -17.38 -1.89 -9.45
CA SER A 67 -16.75 -0.61 -9.10
C SER A 67 -17.42 0.02 -7.88
N GLY A 68 -18.76 -0.01 -7.81
CA GLY A 68 -19.52 0.47 -6.65
C GLY A 68 -19.09 -0.24 -5.36
N ARG A 69 -19.17 -1.58 -5.35
CA ARG A 69 -18.76 -2.38 -4.18
C ARG A 69 -17.31 -2.15 -3.79
N PHE A 70 -16.40 -2.10 -4.76
CA PHE A 70 -14.98 -1.87 -4.47
C PHE A 70 -14.74 -0.48 -3.88
N ASN A 71 -15.42 0.55 -4.40
CA ASN A 71 -15.28 1.93 -3.93
C ASN A 71 -15.95 2.14 -2.56
N ASP A 72 -17.03 1.42 -2.24
CA ASP A 72 -17.65 1.42 -0.90
C ASP A 72 -16.66 0.95 0.18
N PHE A 73 -15.88 -0.09 -0.14
CA PHE A 73 -14.78 -0.54 0.71
C PHE A 73 -13.46 0.20 0.47
N GLY A 74 -13.43 1.21 -0.40
CA GLY A 74 -12.21 1.69 -1.06
C GLY A 74 -11.06 2.02 -0.11
N PHE A 75 -11.35 2.74 0.98
CA PHE A 75 -10.36 3.05 2.01
C PHE A 75 -9.73 1.78 2.61
N TRP A 76 -10.59 0.86 3.05
CA TRP A 76 -10.17 -0.39 3.69
C TRP A 76 -9.56 -1.38 2.71
N ALA A 77 -10.00 -1.38 1.45
CA ALA A 77 -9.45 -2.20 0.39
C ALA A 77 -7.98 -1.83 0.12
N VAL A 78 -7.70 -0.54 -0.06
CA VAL A 78 -6.34 -0.04 -0.29
C VAL A 78 -5.47 -0.21 0.95
N LEU A 79 -6.01 0.06 2.14
CA LEU A 79 -5.27 -0.07 3.39
C LEU A 79 -4.86 -1.52 3.65
N THR A 80 -5.81 -2.45 3.59
CA THR A 80 -5.57 -3.88 3.80
C THR A 80 -4.60 -4.43 2.74
N ALA A 81 -4.81 -4.09 1.47
CA ALA A 81 -3.92 -4.51 0.39
C ALA A 81 -2.51 -3.93 0.50
N GLY A 82 -2.36 -2.72 1.03
CA GLY A 82 -1.05 -2.08 1.21
C GLY A 82 -0.26 -2.56 2.43
N ILE A 83 -0.95 -3.09 3.45
CA ILE A 83 -0.36 -3.62 4.70
C ILE A 83 0.00 -5.10 4.56
N THR A 84 -0.82 -5.86 3.84
CA THR A 84 -0.60 -7.29 3.58
C THR A 84 0.56 -7.50 2.58
N PRO A 85 1.08 -8.73 2.41
CA PRO A 85 2.04 -9.03 1.33
C PRO A 85 1.43 -8.91 -0.08
N PHE A 86 0.23 -8.36 -0.22
CA PHE A 86 -0.40 -8.13 -1.50
C PHE A 86 0.34 -7.04 -2.31
N PRO A 87 0.50 -7.21 -3.64
CA PRO A 87 1.25 -6.24 -4.43
C PRO A 87 0.55 -4.87 -4.48
N TYR A 88 1.13 -3.86 -3.84
CA TYR A 88 0.58 -2.49 -3.80
C TYR A 88 0.23 -1.92 -5.20
N LYS A 89 1.06 -2.17 -6.21
CA LYS A 89 0.79 -1.66 -7.57
C LYS A 89 -0.48 -2.25 -8.21
N VAL A 90 -0.87 -3.48 -7.83
CA VAL A 90 -2.11 -4.08 -8.32
C VAL A 90 -3.29 -3.30 -7.78
N ILE A 91 -3.30 -3.01 -6.47
CA ILE A 91 -4.41 -2.24 -5.88
C ILE A 91 -4.44 -0.80 -6.40
N THR A 92 -3.30 -0.19 -6.71
CA THR A 92 -3.29 1.17 -7.30
C THR A 92 -3.89 1.20 -8.70
N ILE A 93 -3.57 0.21 -9.55
CA ILE A 93 -4.13 0.11 -10.90
C ILE A 93 -5.63 -0.18 -10.82
N MET A 94 -6.04 -1.11 -9.95
CA MET A 94 -7.46 -1.41 -9.72
C MET A 94 -8.23 -0.19 -9.22
N SER A 95 -7.65 0.63 -8.34
CA SER A 95 -8.28 1.86 -7.86
C SER A 95 -8.53 2.87 -8.98
N GLY A 96 -7.59 2.96 -9.94
CA GLY A 96 -7.79 3.74 -11.16
C GLY A 96 -8.88 3.16 -12.06
N TRP A 97 -8.85 1.84 -12.26
CA TRP A 97 -9.80 1.11 -13.09
C TRP A 97 -11.25 1.27 -12.61
N THR A 98 -11.48 1.26 -11.28
CA THR A 98 -12.81 1.44 -10.69
C THR A 98 -13.19 2.90 -10.46
N ALA A 99 -12.35 3.85 -10.87
CA ALA A 99 -12.52 5.28 -10.61
C ALA A 99 -12.73 5.62 -9.12
N MET A 100 -11.95 5.00 -8.23
CA MET A 100 -11.98 5.29 -6.80
C MET A 100 -11.73 6.79 -6.55
N PRO A 101 -12.49 7.47 -5.68
CA PRO A 101 -12.24 8.86 -5.34
C PRO A 101 -10.76 9.12 -4.99
N LEU A 102 -10.12 10.03 -5.73
CA LEU A 102 -8.67 10.23 -5.66
C LEU A 102 -8.19 10.58 -4.25
N GLY A 103 -8.98 11.36 -3.51
CA GLY A 103 -8.69 11.70 -2.10
C GLY A 103 -8.66 10.47 -1.19
N VAL A 104 -9.60 9.54 -1.37
CA VAL A 104 -9.63 8.26 -0.62
C VAL A 104 -8.41 7.42 -0.97
N PHE A 105 -8.09 7.31 -2.26
CA PHE A 105 -6.91 6.58 -2.72
C PHE A 105 -5.62 7.14 -2.12
N ILE A 106 -5.40 8.46 -2.19
CA ILE A 106 -4.21 9.12 -1.66
C ILE A 106 -4.09 8.93 -0.15
N ALA A 107 -5.18 9.19 0.59
CA ALA A 107 -5.17 9.04 2.05
C ALA A 107 -4.84 7.61 2.48
N SER A 108 -5.50 6.63 1.85
CA SER A 108 -5.27 5.20 2.13
C SER A 108 -3.87 4.75 1.75
N SER A 109 -3.36 5.25 0.62
CA SER A 109 -2.00 4.98 0.14
C SER A 109 -0.94 5.54 1.08
N ILE A 110 -1.09 6.80 1.51
CA ILE A 110 -0.19 7.43 2.48
C ILE A 110 -0.16 6.61 3.77
N LEU A 111 -1.34 6.21 4.28
CA LEU A 111 -1.43 5.46 5.51
C LEU A 111 -0.79 4.07 5.37
N ALA A 112 -1.16 3.29 4.36
CA ALA A 112 -0.66 1.93 4.18
C ALA A 112 0.86 1.90 3.95
N ARG A 113 1.36 2.79 3.08
CA ARG A 113 2.79 2.87 2.76
C ARG A 113 3.59 3.51 3.89
N GLY A 114 3.01 4.50 4.55
CA GLY A 114 3.59 5.15 5.72
C GLY A 114 3.84 4.16 6.84
N ILE A 115 2.83 3.38 7.22
CA ILE A 115 2.96 2.34 8.24
C ILE A 115 4.13 1.41 7.90
N ARG A 116 4.17 0.87 6.68
CA ARG A 116 5.22 -0.06 6.27
C ARG A 116 6.62 0.55 6.32
N PHE A 117 6.81 1.70 5.66
CA PHE A 117 8.14 2.30 5.51
C PHE A 117 8.69 2.85 6.82
N PHE A 118 7.83 3.49 7.62
CA PHE A 118 8.25 4.02 8.91
C PHE A 118 8.45 2.91 9.94
N LEU A 119 7.70 1.80 9.87
CA LEU A 119 7.96 0.63 10.71
C LEU A 119 9.33 0.03 10.40
N VAL A 120 9.66 -0.18 9.12
CA VAL A 120 11.00 -0.66 8.71
C VAL A 120 12.09 0.31 9.18
N ALA A 121 11.90 1.60 8.96
CA ALA A 121 12.88 2.60 9.35
C ALA A 121 13.07 2.67 10.88
N ALA A 122 12.00 2.59 11.65
CA ALA A 122 12.05 2.58 13.12
C ALA A 122 12.79 1.35 13.66
N LEU A 123 12.49 0.17 13.11
CA LEU A 123 13.13 -1.09 13.52
C LEU A 123 14.63 -1.07 13.22
N LEU A 124 15.02 -0.64 12.02
CA LEU A 124 16.44 -0.55 11.64
C LEU A 124 17.17 0.57 12.39
N TRP A 125 16.51 1.70 12.66
CA TRP A 125 17.08 2.81 13.44
C TRP A 125 17.38 2.40 14.88
N LYS A 126 16.47 1.63 15.50
CA LYS A 126 16.61 1.20 16.89
C LYS A 126 17.53 -0.01 17.08
N PHE A 127 17.42 -1.02 16.21
CA PHE A 127 18.09 -2.31 16.39
C PHE A 127 19.26 -2.55 15.43
N GLY A 128 19.39 -1.77 14.35
CA GLY A 128 20.49 -1.87 13.40
C GLY A 128 20.54 -3.19 12.62
N ALA A 129 21.75 -3.62 12.27
CA ALA A 129 22.01 -4.77 11.42
C ALA A 129 21.43 -6.12 11.93
N PRO A 130 21.40 -6.43 13.24
CA PRO A 130 20.81 -7.67 13.75
C PRO A 130 19.35 -7.94 13.32
N VAL A 131 18.56 -6.89 13.10
CA VAL A 131 17.15 -7.02 12.70
C VAL A 131 16.96 -7.12 11.18
N ARG A 132 18.03 -6.92 10.39
CA ARG A 132 17.99 -6.99 8.93
C ARG A 132 17.43 -8.32 8.42
N ASP A 133 18.03 -9.44 8.82
CA ASP A 133 17.66 -10.77 8.32
C ASP A 133 16.24 -11.15 8.75
N PHE A 134 15.82 -10.67 9.92
CA PHE A 134 14.45 -10.83 10.41
C PHE A 134 13.45 -10.07 9.53
N ILE A 135 13.75 -8.82 9.19
CA ILE A 135 12.93 -8.00 8.28
C ILE A 135 12.89 -8.63 6.89
N GLU A 136 14.03 -8.93 6.28
CA GLU A 136 14.09 -9.46 4.91
C GLU A 136 13.28 -10.77 4.77
N ARG A 137 13.27 -11.63 5.80
CA ARG A 137 12.53 -12.90 5.76
C ARG A 137 11.06 -12.79 6.18
N ARG A 138 10.66 -11.79 6.99
CA ARG A 138 9.35 -11.77 7.67
C ARG A 138 8.60 -10.44 7.58
N LEU A 139 9.04 -9.48 6.78
CA LEU A 139 8.47 -8.12 6.76
C LEU A 139 6.94 -8.08 6.60
N GLY A 140 6.38 -8.90 5.72
CA GLY A 140 4.92 -9.00 5.55
C GLY A 140 4.20 -9.42 6.83
N LEU A 141 4.72 -10.45 7.51
CA LEU A 141 4.18 -10.93 8.78
C LEU A 141 4.37 -9.92 9.92
N VAL A 142 5.50 -9.23 9.96
CA VAL A 142 5.78 -8.18 10.95
C VAL A 142 4.81 -7.02 10.81
N THR A 143 4.51 -6.60 9.58
CA THR A 143 3.58 -5.50 9.31
C THR A 143 2.15 -5.90 9.71
N ILE A 144 1.73 -7.12 9.37
CA ILE A 144 0.42 -7.66 9.80
C ILE A 144 0.34 -7.74 11.32
N ALA A 145 1.34 -8.32 11.98
CA ALA A 145 1.37 -8.46 13.44
C ALA A 145 1.33 -7.09 14.13
N PHE A 146 2.08 -6.11 13.64
CA PHE A 146 2.07 -4.75 14.15
C PHE A 146 0.67 -4.14 14.08
N VAL A 147 -0.01 -4.28 12.94
CA VAL A 147 -1.36 -3.74 12.73
C VAL A 147 -2.38 -4.45 13.63
N VAL A 148 -2.31 -5.79 13.74
CA VAL A 148 -3.16 -6.57 14.64
C VAL A 148 -2.96 -6.16 16.09
N LEU A 149 -1.71 -5.97 16.55
CA LEU A 149 -1.42 -5.52 17.91
C LEU A 149 -1.90 -4.09 18.16
N LEU A 150 -1.76 -3.20 17.18
CA LEU A 150 -2.19 -1.81 17.29
C LEU A 150 -3.71 -1.68 17.44
N PHE A 151 -4.48 -2.32 16.55
CA PHE A 151 -5.95 -2.31 16.61
C PHE A 151 -6.48 -3.16 17.77
N GLY A 152 -5.86 -4.32 18.03
CA GLY A 152 -6.22 -5.20 19.13
C GLY A 152 -5.98 -4.57 20.50
N GLY A 153 -4.88 -3.82 20.67
CA GLY A 153 -4.59 -3.07 21.88
C GLY A 153 -5.64 -1.98 22.15
N PHE A 154 -6.02 -1.21 21.12
CA PHE A 154 -7.08 -0.21 21.23
C PHE A 154 -8.45 -0.82 21.57
N TYR A 155 -8.75 -1.99 21.01
CA TYR A 155 -9.98 -2.71 21.31
C TYR A 155 -10.00 -3.20 22.76
N ALA A 156 -8.90 -3.80 23.24
CA ALA A 156 -8.79 -4.27 24.61
C ALA A 156 -8.98 -3.14 25.64
N THR A 157 -8.43 -1.95 25.39
CA THR A 157 -8.61 -0.77 26.28
C THR A 157 -10.03 -0.20 26.26
N ARG A 158 -10.89 -0.61 25.33
CA ARG A 158 -12.30 -0.19 25.28
C ARG A 158 -13.21 -1.12 26.09
N PHE A 159 -12.74 -2.32 26.42
CA PHE A 159 -13.49 -3.33 27.20
C PHE A 159 -13.03 -3.42 28.66
N PHE A 160 -11.98 -2.70 29.04
CA PHE A 160 -11.55 -2.44 30.41
C PHE A 160 -11.82 -0.99 30.78
#